data_AF-A0A7K0AB62-F1
#
_entry.id   AF-A0A7K0AB62-F1
#
_cell.length_a   1.000
_cell.length_b   1.000
_cell.length_c   1.000
_cell.angle_alpha   90.00
_cell.angle_beta   90.00
_cell.angle_gamma   90.00
#
_symmetry.space_group_name_H-M   'P 1'
#
loop_
_entity.id
_entity.type
_entity.pdbx_description
1 polymer ?
#
loop_
_entity_poly.entity_id
_entity_poly.type
_entity_poly.pdbx_seq_one_letter_code
_entity_poly.pdbx_strand_id
1 'polypeptide(L)'
;SNLVPGDTNGEADAFVHDMSTGVTTRISVNSAGIQAEGRSSDPSISGDGRYLVFSSDASNLVADDTNGDGDIFIHDRTTGETTRVSIDSTGTQANNVSVDPTISANGEHVAFVSVATNLVADDSNSTRDVFVHDTTTGETRRVSVDDDGTEGDGFSEHAAISGNGRYVAFDSVAANLVPFDTNMVSDVFVHQYLPDPPPSTTTT
;
A
#
# COMPACT_ATOMS: atom_id res chain seq x y z
N SER A 1 -21.89 -6.63 9.73
CA SER A 1 -21.73 -8.11 9.66
C SER A 1 -22.10 -8.78 10.99
N ASN A 2 -22.02 -10.12 11.09
CA ASN A 2 -22.14 -10.88 12.34
C ASN A 2 -20.80 -11.49 12.80
N LEU A 3 -19.66 -11.04 12.26
CA LEU A 3 -18.34 -11.61 12.56
C LEU A 3 -17.78 -11.12 13.89
N VAL A 4 -18.08 -9.87 14.29
CA VAL A 4 -17.70 -9.30 15.58
C VAL A 4 -18.86 -8.48 16.17
N PRO A 5 -19.05 -8.46 17.50
CA PRO A 5 -19.96 -7.53 18.15
C PRO A 5 -19.55 -6.07 17.89
N GLY A 6 -20.53 -5.16 17.76
CA GLY A 6 -20.26 -3.73 17.55
C GLY A 6 -20.06 -3.30 16.09
N ASP A 7 -20.17 -4.25 15.17
CA ASP A 7 -20.27 -3.97 13.74
C ASP A 7 -21.67 -3.43 13.40
N THR A 8 -21.75 -2.13 13.11
CA THR A 8 -23.03 -1.40 12.99
C THR A 8 -23.10 -0.42 11.82
N ASN A 9 -22.01 -0.23 11.09
CA ASN A 9 -21.92 0.74 9.98
C ASN A 9 -22.70 0.27 8.73
N GLY A 10 -22.92 -1.03 8.55
CA GLY A 10 -23.61 -1.56 7.37
C GLY A 10 -22.74 -1.61 6.12
N GLU A 11 -21.44 -1.34 6.26
CA GLU A 11 -20.45 -1.36 5.20
C GLU A 11 -19.62 -2.65 5.23
N ALA A 12 -18.81 -2.88 4.19
CA ALA A 12 -17.80 -3.93 4.26
C ALA A 12 -16.63 -3.45 5.15
N ASP A 13 -16.07 -4.35 5.93
CA ASP A 13 -14.95 -4.06 6.84
C ASP A 13 -13.80 -5.03 6.59
N ALA A 14 -12.62 -4.64 7.03
CA ALA A 14 -11.45 -5.51 7.06
C ALA A 14 -11.33 -6.17 8.45
N PHE A 15 -11.07 -7.48 8.44
CA PHE A 15 -10.92 -8.30 9.65
C PHE A 15 -9.66 -9.14 9.60
N VAL A 16 -9.13 -9.46 10.78
CA VAL A 16 -8.12 -10.50 10.99
C VAL A 16 -8.72 -11.64 11.79
N HIS A 17 -8.41 -12.88 11.41
CA HIS A 17 -8.80 -14.07 12.17
C HIS A 17 -7.55 -14.79 12.66
N ASP A 18 -7.40 -14.86 13.98
CA ASP A 18 -6.33 -15.60 14.62
C ASP A 18 -6.66 -17.10 14.58
N MET A 19 -5.95 -17.84 13.74
CA MET A 19 -6.16 -19.29 13.56
C MET A 19 -5.80 -20.11 14.80
N SER A 20 -4.99 -19.58 15.71
CA SER A 20 -4.58 -20.29 16.93
C SER A 20 -5.60 -20.16 18.05
N THR A 21 -6.21 -18.99 18.18
CA THR A 21 -7.20 -18.68 19.23
C THR A 21 -8.65 -18.78 18.74
N GLY A 22 -8.86 -18.76 17.41
CA GLY A 22 -10.18 -18.69 16.78
C GLY A 22 -10.85 -17.32 16.92
N VAL A 23 -10.10 -16.29 17.33
CA VAL A 23 -10.64 -14.94 17.57
C VAL A 23 -10.61 -14.13 16.27
N THR A 24 -11.75 -13.55 15.90
CA THR A 24 -11.86 -12.55 14.83
C THR A 24 -11.84 -11.15 15.42
N THR A 25 -11.09 -10.23 14.80
CA THR A 25 -11.01 -8.82 15.20
C THR A 25 -11.14 -7.93 13.97
N ARG A 26 -11.90 -6.83 14.08
CA ARG A 26 -11.95 -5.82 13.03
C ARG A 26 -10.68 -4.98 13.07
N ILE A 27 -10.09 -4.74 11.90
CA ILE A 27 -8.88 -3.92 11.75
C ILE A 27 -9.15 -2.58 11.07
N SER A 28 -10.29 -2.44 10.37
CA SER A 28 -10.79 -1.16 9.84
C SER A 28 -11.36 -0.30 10.98
N VAL A 29 -10.49 0.12 11.88
CA VAL A 29 -10.77 0.98 13.03
C VAL A 29 -9.74 2.10 13.11
N ASN A 30 -10.10 3.23 13.68
CA ASN A 30 -9.13 4.27 14.03
C ASN A 30 -8.37 3.92 15.32
N SER A 31 -7.40 4.75 15.71
CA SER A 31 -6.56 4.53 16.90
C SER A 31 -7.32 4.54 18.25
N ALA A 32 -8.60 4.91 18.25
CA ALA A 32 -9.49 4.81 19.42
C ALA A 32 -10.38 3.56 19.39
N GLY A 33 -10.20 2.67 18.40
CA GLY A 33 -11.00 1.47 18.20
C GLY A 33 -12.39 1.74 17.61
N ILE A 34 -12.64 2.94 17.08
CA ILE A 34 -13.90 3.27 16.43
C ILE A 34 -13.86 2.75 14.99
N GLN A 35 -14.93 2.07 14.56
CA GLN A 35 -15.04 1.49 13.22
C GLN A 35 -14.98 2.55 12.11
N ALA A 36 -14.42 2.16 10.97
CA ALA A 36 -14.55 2.88 9.71
C ALA A 36 -16.03 3.15 9.41
N GLU A 37 -16.35 4.36 8.96
CA GLU A 37 -17.71 4.72 8.55
C GLU A 37 -18.02 4.36 7.08
N GLY A 38 -16.97 4.16 6.27
CA GLY A 38 -17.04 3.76 4.87
C GLY A 38 -16.57 2.32 4.67
N ARG A 39 -16.70 1.85 3.43
CA ARG A 39 -16.25 0.52 3.00
C ARG A 39 -14.73 0.39 3.17
N SER A 40 -14.28 -0.73 3.71
CA SER A 40 -12.88 -1.16 3.67
C SER A 40 -12.71 -2.46 2.88
N SER A 41 -11.62 -2.58 2.12
CA SER A 41 -11.33 -3.74 1.27
C SER A 41 -9.83 -4.04 1.18
N ASP A 42 -9.53 -5.14 0.48
CA ASP A 42 -8.19 -5.55 0.07
C ASP A 42 -7.16 -5.61 1.21
N PRO A 43 -7.47 -6.31 2.32
CA PRO A 43 -6.54 -6.40 3.44
C PRO A 43 -5.30 -7.24 3.09
N SER A 44 -4.13 -6.78 3.53
CA SER A 44 -2.87 -7.53 3.50
C SER A 44 -2.20 -7.51 4.88
N ILE A 45 -1.39 -8.53 5.18
CA ILE A 45 -0.85 -8.77 6.52
C ILE A 45 0.65 -9.06 6.46
N SER A 46 1.41 -8.43 7.35
CA SER A 46 2.85 -8.67 7.55
C SER A 46 3.14 -10.09 8.04
N GLY A 47 4.40 -10.52 7.91
CA GLY A 47 4.80 -11.92 8.14
C GLY A 47 4.65 -12.38 9.59
N ASP A 48 4.73 -11.46 10.55
CA ASP A 48 4.48 -11.72 11.97
C ASP A 48 3.02 -11.49 12.39
N GLY A 49 2.19 -11.00 11.47
CA GLY A 49 0.78 -10.69 11.71
C GLY A 49 0.52 -9.43 12.52
N ARG A 50 1.53 -8.57 12.77
CA ARG A 50 1.39 -7.35 13.58
C ARG A 50 0.74 -6.22 12.80
N TYR A 51 1.28 -5.94 11.62
CA TYR A 51 0.83 -4.86 10.75
C TYR A 51 -0.15 -5.38 9.71
N LEU A 52 -1.27 -4.69 9.55
CA LEU A 52 -2.25 -4.95 8.50
C LEU A 52 -2.51 -3.69 7.71
N VAL A 53 -2.51 -3.82 6.40
CA VAL A 53 -2.87 -2.73 5.49
C VAL A 53 -4.21 -3.03 4.83
N PHE A 54 -4.96 -1.99 4.50
CA PHE A 54 -6.25 -2.11 3.84
C PHE A 54 -6.59 -0.79 3.13
N SER A 55 -7.41 -0.88 2.09
CA SER A 55 -8.02 0.30 1.46
C SER A 55 -9.32 0.65 2.19
N SER A 56 -9.66 1.94 2.28
CA SER A 56 -10.91 2.38 2.89
C SER A 56 -11.43 3.71 2.33
N ASP A 57 -12.75 3.79 2.11
CA ASP A 57 -13.48 5.01 1.70
C ASP A 57 -13.88 5.89 2.91
N ALA A 58 -13.33 5.60 4.09
CA ALA A 58 -13.79 6.17 5.36
C ALA A 58 -12.95 7.38 5.78
N SER A 59 -13.60 8.52 6.04
CA SER A 59 -12.91 9.75 6.47
C SER A 59 -12.55 9.79 7.96
N ASN A 60 -13.01 8.82 8.75
CA ASN A 60 -12.91 8.84 10.20
C ASN A 60 -11.78 7.97 10.78
N LEU A 61 -10.94 7.38 9.92
CA LEU A 61 -9.82 6.52 10.33
C LEU A 61 -8.63 7.32 10.87
N VAL A 62 -8.43 8.53 10.38
CA VAL A 62 -7.45 9.51 10.86
C VAL A 62 -8.07 10.91 10.84
N ALA A 63 -7.56 11.86 11.64
CA ALA A 63 -8.21 13.15 11.85
C ALA A 63 -8.20 14.09 10.62
N ASP A 64 -7.17 13.98 9.76
CA ASP A 64 -6.94 14.90 8.65
C ASP A 64 -7.33 14.30 7.28
N ASP A 65 -8.27 13.34 7.29
CA ASP A 65 -8.85 12.79 6.07
C ASP A 65 -9.90 13.69 5.45
N THR A 66 -9.53 14.31 4.33
CA THR A 66 -10.26 15.46 3.79
C THR A 66 -10.33 15.50 2.27
N ASN A 67 -9.71 14.55 1.57
CA ASN A 67 -9.76 14.47 0.10
C ASN A 67 -11.13 13.94 -0.41
N GLY A 68 -11.81 13.11 0.39
CA GLY A 68 -13.04 12.44 -0.02
C GLY A 68 -12.83 11.26 -0.97
N ASP A 69 -11.60 10.75 -1.07
CA ASP A 69 -11.19 9.63 -1.90
C ASP A 69 -10.84 8.40 -1.04
N GLY A 70 -10.83 7.22 -1.64
CA GLY A 70 -10.37 5.99 -0.97
C GLY A 70 -8.87 6.04 -0.70
N ASP A 71 -8.46 5.67 0.51
CA ASP A 71 -7.10 5.77 1.01
C ASP A 71 -6.56 4.44 1.53
N ILE A 72 -5.23 4.34 1.63
CA ILE A 72 -4.56 3.18 2.22
C ILE A 72 -4.20 3.46 3.67
N PHE A 73 -4.57 2.53 4.55
CA PHE A 73 -4.27 2.61 5.98
C PHE A 73 -3.46 1.42 6.42
N ILE A 74 -2.64 1.62 7.46
CA ILE A 74 -1.95 0.56 8.21
C ILE A 74 -2.44 0.58 9.66
N HIS A 75 -2.76 -0.60 10.18
CA HIS A 75 -3.12 -0.83 11.58
C HIS A 75 -2.08 -1.70 12.28
N ASP A 76 -1.48 -1.19 13.34
CA ASP A 76 -0.59 -1.94 14.23
C ASP A 76 -1.40 -2.59 15.34
N ARG A 77 -1.57 -3.92 15.29
CA ARG A 77 -2.33 -4.68 16.29
C ARG A 77 -1.74 -4.64 17.69
N THR A 78 -0.46 -4.30 17.83
CA THR A 78 0.22 -4.25 19.13
C THR A 78 -0.08 -2.95 19.85
N THR A 79 -0.01 -1.82 19.14
CA THR A 79 -0.25 -0.49 19.71
C THR A 79 -1.71 -0.06 19.61
N GLY A 80 -2.47 -0.66 18.67
CA GLY A 80 -3.81 -0.23 18.28
C GLY A 80 -3.82 1.01 17.39
N GLU A 81 -2.66 1.45 16.91
CA GLU A 81 -2.53 2.66 16.09
C GLU A 81 -2.93 2.41 14.64
N THR A 82 -3.69 3.34 14.05
CA THR A 82 -4.02 3.38 12.63
C THR A 82 -3.48 4.66 12.02
N THR A 83 -2.71 4.53 10.94
CA THR A 83 -2.15 5.67 10.18
C THR A 83 -2.44 5.53 8.70
N ARG A 84 -2.40 6.65 7.97
CA ARG A 84 -2.52 6.66 6.50
C ARG A 84 -1.16 6.45 5.85
N VAL A 85 -1.15 5.65 4.79
CA VAL A 85 0.01 5.26 3.99
C VAL A 85 0.03 5.93 2.63
N SER A 86 -1.15 6.23 2.05
CA SER A 86 -1.31 7.00 0.81
C SER A 86 -0.99 8.49 1.01
N ILE A 87 0.26 8.77 1.36
CA ILE A 87 0.82 10.10 1.62
C ILE A 87 2.12 10.27 0.84
N ASP A 88 2.48 11.51 0.53
CA ASP A 88 3.81 11.83 0.01
C ASP A 88 4.89 11.77 1.11
N SER A 89 6.16 11.96 0.73
CA SER A 89 7.29 11.94 1.68
C SER A 89 7.29 13.07 2.71
N THR A 90 6.34 14.01 2.64
CA THR A 90 6.16 15.12 3.60
C THR A 90 4.95 14.90 4.52
N GLY A 91 4.19 13.82 4.31
CA GLY A 91 2.97 13.52 5.05
C GLY A 91 1.69 14.13 4.43
N THR A 92 1.76 14.70 3.23
CA THR A 92 0.58 15.22 2.53
C THR A 92 -0.21 14.07 1.93
N GLN A 93 -1.52 13.99 2.20
CA GLN A 93 -2.40 12.96 1.64
C GLN A 93 -2.42 12.97 0.10
N ALA A 94 -2.62 11.79 -0.48
CA ALA A 94 -2.95 11.62 -1.88
C ALA A 94 -4.14 12.52 -2.28
N ASN A 95 -4.04 13.15 -3.45
CA ASN A 95 -5.09 14.02 -4.00
C ASN A 95 -6.10 13.26 -4.89
N ASN A 96 -6.05 11.92 -4.87
CA ASN A 96 -6.93 11.03 -5.61
C ASN A 96 -6.91 9.62 -4.98
N VAL A 97 -7.75 8.73 -5.50
CA VAL A 97 -7.95 7.38 -4.98
C VAL A 97 -6.67 6.53 -4.97
N SER A 98 -6.49 5.77 -3.88
CA SER A 98 -5.46 4.76 -3.70
C SER A 98 -6.06 3.40 -3.32
N VAL A 99 -5.58 2.32 -3.95
CA VAL A 99 -6.17 0.96 -3.86
C VAL A 99 -5.08 -0.13 -3.84
N ASP A 100 -5.52 -1.38 -3.67
CA ASP A 100 -4.70 -2.61 -3.80
C ASP A 100 -3.40 -2.63 -2.97
N PRO A 101 -3.46 -2.41 -1.65
CA PRO A 101 -2.26 -2.37 -0.83
C PRO A 101 -1.68 -3.78 -0.58
N THR A 102 -0.36 -3.89 -0.62
CA THR A 102 0.38 -5.08 -0.16
C THR A 102 1.51 -4.67 0.78
N ILE A 103 1.82 -5.50 1.77
CA ILE A 103 2.83 -5.20 2.79
C ILE A 103 3.94 -6.26 2.81
N SER A 104 5.17 -5.79 2.98
CA SER A 104 6.36 -6.62 3.19
C SER A 104 6.29 -7.43 4.49
N ALA A 105 7.07 -8.51 4.58
CA ALA A 105 6.96 -9.43 5.72
C ALA A 105 7.45 -8.81 7.04
N ASN A 106 8.39 -7.86 6.99
CA ASN A 106 8.83 -7.06 8.14
C ASN A 106 7.87 -5.91 8.49
N GLY A 107 6.89 -5.60 7.64
CA GLY A 107 5.93 -4.52 7.86
C GLY A 107 6.46 -3.10 7.57
N GLU A 108 7.68 -2.99 7.02
CA GLU A 108 8.37 -1.69 6.85
C GLU A 108 8.06 -1.01 5.50
N HIS A 109 7.55 -1.77 4.53
CA HIS A 109 7.23 -1.28 3.19
C HIS A 109 5.84 -1.71 2.76
N VAL A 110 5.06 -0.74 2.28
CA VAL A 110 3.71 -0.95 1.74
C VAL A 110 3.70 -0.51 0.28
N ALA A 111 3.43 -1.44 -0.64
CA ALA A 111 3.17 -1.12 -2.03
C ALA A 111 1.67 -0.90 -2.25
N PHE A 112 1.31 0.06 -3.09
CA PHE A 112 -0.10 0.36 -3.40
C PHE A 112 -0.21 1.02 -4.78
N VAL A 113 -1.43 1.02 -5.33
CA VAL A 113 -1.75 1.67 -6.60
C VAL A 113 -2.45 3.01 -6.32
N SER A 114 -2.12 4.06 -7.06
CA SER A 114 -2.79 5.36 -6.91
C SER A 114 -2.94 6.11 -8.23
N VAL A 115 -4.01 6.91 -8.33
CA VAL A 115 -4.24 7.90 -9.41
C VAL A 115 -3.72 9.29 -9.00
N ALA A 116 -3.18 9.42 -7.79
CA ALA A 116 -2.81 10.69 -7.21
C ALA A 116 -1.53 11.24 -7.83
N THR A 117 -1.57 12.50 -8.27
CA THR A 117 -0.46 13.18 -8.95
C THR A 117 0.52 13.88 -8.00
N ASN A 118 0.32 13.72 -6.69
CA ASN A 118 1.07 14.46 -5.67
C ASN A 118 1.86 13.55 -4.70
N LEU A 119 1.89 12.24 -4.92
CA LEU A 119 2.64 11.31 -4.06
C LEU A 119 4.16 11.41 -4.25
N VAL A 120 4.58 11.75 -5.47
CA VAL A 120 5.97 12.03 -5.85
C VAL A 120 6.03 13.25 -6.75
N ALA A 121 7.22 13.83 -6.91
CA ALA A 121 7.44 14.83 -7.95
C ALA A 121 7.38 14.17 -9.34
N ASP A 122 7.00 14.94 -10.36
CA ASP A 122 6.99 14.51 -11.76
C ASP A 122 6.10 13.28 -12.02
N ASP A 123 4.97 13.20 -11.31
CA ASP A 123 3.81 12.39 -11.69
C ASP A 123 2.91 13.21 -12.61
N SER A 124 2.91 12.83 -13.89
CA SER A 124 2.38 13.66 -14.97
C SER A 124 1.50 12.89 -15.96
N ASN A 125 1.51 11.56 -15.90
CA ASN A 125 0.77 10.71 -16.82
C ASN A 125 -0.75 10.68 -16.51
N SER A 126 -1.18 11.20 -15.34
CA SER A 126 -2.57 11.23 -14.88
C SER A 126 -3.28 9.87 -14.93
N THR A 127 -2.53 8.79 -14.69
CA THR A 127 -3.06 7.42 -14.69
C THR A 127 -2.68 6.70 -13.39
N ARG A 128 -3.02 5.42 -13.28
CA ARG A 128 -2.62 4.61 -12.13
C ARG A 128 -1.14 4.28 -12.19
N ASP A 129 -0.45 4.55 -11.10
CA ASP A 129 0.93 4.17 -10.87
C ASP A 129 1.06 3.31 -9.62
N VAL A 130 2.18 2.58 -9.55
CA VAL A 130 2.52 1.78 -8.38
C VAL A 130 3.52 2.55 -7.53
N PHE A 131 3.18 2.68 -6.26
CA PHE A 131 3.99 3.37 -5.25
C PHE A 131 4.41 2.42 -4.15
N VAL A 132 5.50 2.75 -3.46
CA VAL A 132 5.89 2.16 -2.18
C VAL A 132 6.09 3.26 -1.16
N HIS A 133 5.43 3.11 -0.01
CA HIS A 133 5.70 3.91 1.19
C HIS A 133 6.51 3.10 2.18
N ASP A 134 7.62 3.67 2.64
CA ASP A 134 8.44 3.17 3.74
C ASP A 134 7.92 3.71 5.06
N THR A 135 7.33 2.85 5.88
CA THR A 135 6.70 3.22 7.16
C THR A 135 7.72 3.58 8.25
N THR A 136 9.00 3.30 8.02
CA THR A 136 10.10 3.61 8.95
C THR A 136 10.69 4.98 8.66
N THR A 137 10.90 5.31 7.39
CA THR A 137 11.52 6.58 6.97
C THR A 137 10.49 7.65 6.60
N GLY A 138 9.26 7.25 6.29
CA GLY A 138 8.20 8.11 5.77
C GLY A 138 8.35 8.41 4.28
N GLU A 139 9.24 7.73 3.56
CA GLU A 139 9.53 8.00 2.16
C GLU A 139 8.56 7.27 1.21
N THR A 140 7.98 8.02 0.27
CA THR A 140 7.14 7.50 -0.81
C THR A 140 7.87 7.58 -2.14
N ARG A 141 7.89 6.47 -2.88
CA ARG A 141 8.52 6.34 -4.21
C ARG A 141 7.54 5.73 -5.21
N ARG A 142 7.60 6.16 -6.47
CA ARG A 142 6.98 5.44 -7.59
C ARG A 142 7.92 4.32 -8.04
N VAL A 143 7.37 3.13 -8.27
CA VAL A 143 8.13 1.93 -8.74
C VAL A 143 7.74 1.49 -10.15
N SER A 144 6.65 2.01 -10.71
CA SER A 144 6.31 1.92 -12.14
C SER A 144 7.16 2.88 -12.98
N VAL A 145 8.48 2.68 -12.92
CA VAL A 145 9.48 3.48 -13.63
C VAL A 145 10.43 2.59 -14.42
N ASP A 146 11.08 3.16 -15.43
CA ASP A 146 12.19 2.52 -16.13
C ASP A 146 13.48 2.47 -15.27
N ASP A 147 14.54 1.87 -15.82
CA ASP A 147 15.84 1.74 -15.14
C ASP A 147 16.52 3.09 -14.82
N ASP A 148 16.14 4.17 -15.50
CA ASP A 148 16.65 5.53 -15.28
C ASP A 148 15.73 6.36 -14.34
N GLY A 149 14.61 5.77 -13.89
CA GLY A 149 13.62 6.41 -13.02
C GLY A 149 12.54 7.22 -13.75
N THR A 150 12.43 7.08 -15.08
CA THR A 150 11.40 7.74 -15.89
C THR A 150 10.04 7.09 -15.65
N GLU A 151 9.00 7.92 -15.51
CA GLU A 151 7.59 7.50 -15.42
C GLU A 151 7.17 6.57 -16.57
N GLY A 152 6.42 5.51 -16.25
CA GLY A 152 5.72 4.70 -17.24
C GLY A 152 4.66 5.53 -18.00
N ASP A 153 4.60 5.38 -19.32
CA ASP A 153 3.66 6.10 -20.20
C ASP A 153 2.25 5.47 -20.28
N GLY A 154 1.98 4.50 -19.41
CA GLY A 154 0.74 3.74 -19.30
C GLY A 154 0.43 3.35 -17.86
N PHE A 155 -0.80 2.88 -17.61
CA PHE A 155 -1.22 2.51 -16.25
C PHE A 155 -0.49 1.25 -15.76
N SER A 156 -0.26 1.20 -14.45
CA SER A 156 0.33 0.07 -13.75
C SER A 156 -0.54 -0.34 -12.56
N GLU A 157 -0.74 -1.64 -12.35
CA GLU A 157 -1.70 -2.21 -11.38
C GLU A 157 -1.17 -3.50 -10.71
N HIS A 158 -1.97 -4.06 -9.78
CA HIS A 158 -1.76 -5.34 -9.10
C HIS A 158 -0.35 -5.55 -8.51
N ALA A 159 0.12 -4.57 -7.74
CA ALA A 159 1.42 -4.62 -7.10
C ALA A 159 1.53 -5.76 -6.07
N ALA A 160 2.66 -6.46 -6.07
CA ALA A 160 3.03 -7.45 -5.07
C ALA A 160 4.45 -7.21 -4.58
N ILE A 161 4.61 -6.94 -3.29
CA ILE A 161 5.91 -6.69 -2.66
C ILE A 161 6.52 -7.97 -2.06
N SER A 162 7.82 -8.16 -2.29
CA SER A 162 8.60 -9.26 -1.70
C SER A 162 8.73 -9.13 -0.17
N GLY A 163 8.94 -10.26 0.52
CA GLY A 163 8.96 -10.29 1.99
C GLY A 163 10.02 -9.40 2.63
N ASN A 164 11.15 -9.17 1.97
CA ASN A 164 12.20 -8.25 2.45
C ASN A 164 12.02 -6.81 1.93
N GLY A 165 10.90 -6.52 1.27
CA GLY A 165 10.62 -5.23 0.66
C GLY A 165 11.36 -4.94 -0.64
N ARG A 166 12.40 -5.68 -1.04
CA ARG A 166 13.31 -5.19 -2.11
C ARG A 166 12.71 -5.11 -3.51
N TYR A 167 11.86 -6.08 -3.83
CA TYR A 167 11.27 -6.24 -5.15
C TYR A 167 9.77 -5.98 -5.09
N VAL A 168 9.26 -5.27 -6.10
CA VAL A 168 7.83 -5.15 -6.38
C VAL A 168 7.57 -5.72 -7.77
N ALA A 169 6.67 -6.69 -7.87
CA ALA A 169 6.12 -7.14 -9.13
C ALA A 169 4.80 -6.39 -9.40
N PHE A 170 4.53 -6.02 -10.64
CA PHE A 170 3.29 -5.36 -11.05
C PHE A 170 3.03 -5.62 -12.53
N ASP A 171 1.79 -5.44 -12.98
CA ASP A 171 1.49 -5.43 -14.41
C ASP A 171 1.33 -3.99 -14.91
N SER A 172 1.71 -3.75 -16.17
CA SER A 172 1.64 -2.43 -16.77
C SER A 172 1.42 -2.53 -18.27
N VAL A 173 0.71 -1.55 -18.83
CA VAL A 173 0.58 -1.36 -20.28
C VAL A 173 1.58 -0.34 -20.85
N ALA A 174 2.46 0.19 -20.00
CA ALA A 174 3.45 1.19 -20.39
C ALA A 174 4.48 0.58 -21.36
N ALA A 175 4.73 1.28 -22.46
CA ALA A 175 5.63 0.85 -23.54
C ALA A 175 7.07 1.38 -23.37
N ASN A 176 7.38 1.92 -22.20
CA ASN A 176 8.67 2.54 -21.91
C ASN A 176 9.33 2.07 -20.60
N LEU A 177 8.77 1.08 -19.89
CA LEU A 177 9.37 0.58 -18.65
C LEU A 177 10.64 -0.25 -18.89
N VAL A 178 10.70 -0.98 -20.00
CA VAL A 178 11.90 -1.71 -20.42
C VAL A 178 12.15 -1.53 -21.91
N PRO A 179 13.42 -1.56 -22.36
CA PRO A 179 13.72 -1.52 -23.78
C PRO A 179 13.00 -2.63 -24.55
N PHE A 180 12.43 -2.27 -25.70
CA PHE A 180 11.76 -3.16 -26.65
C PHE A 180 10.40 -3.72 -26.22
N ASP A 181 9.88 -3.32 -25.07
CA ASP A 181 8.46 -3.48 -24.82
C ASP A 181 7.67 -2.35 -25.48
N THR A 182 7.24 -2.56 -26.72
CA THR A 182 6.56 -1.51 -27.51
C THR A 182 5.14 -1.89 -27.90
N ASN A 183 4.57 -2.89 -27.22
CA ASN A 183 3.33 -3.55 -27.68
C ASN A 183 2.05 -2.89 -27.13
N MET A 184 2.16 -2.05 -26.08
CA MET A 184 1.04 -1.44 -25.34
C MET A 184 0.01 -2.46 -24.82
N VAL A 185 0.46 -3.67 -24.52
CA VAL A 185 -0.30 -4.75 -23.88
C VAL A 185 0.18 -4.86 -22.44
N SER A 186 -0.68 -5.37 -21.55
CA SER A 186 -0.28 -5.62 -20.16
C SER A 186 0.81 -6.69 -20.12
N ASP A 187 1.97 -6.31 -19.60
CA ASP A 187 3.13 -7.16 -19.33
C ASP A 187 3.46 -7.11 -17.83
N VAL A 188 4.13 -8.15 -17.31
CA VAL A 188 4.51 -8.24 -15.89
C VAL A 188 5.96 -7.81 -15.71
N PHE A 189 6.16 -6.83 -14.82
CA PHE A 189 7.46 -6.24 -14.49
C PHE A 189 7.85 -6.58 -13.06
N VAL A 190 9.16 -6.53 -12.79
CA VAL A 190 9.71 -6.58 -11.44
C VAL A 190 10.71 -5.45 -11.30
N HIS A 191 10.46 -4.54 -10.37
CA HIS A 191 11.38 -3.44 -10.07
C HIS A 191 12.10 -3.69 -8.74
N GLN A 192 13.43 -3.55 -8.77
CA GLN A 192 14.28 -3.55 -7.57
C GLN A 192 14.50 -2.10 -7.13
N TYR A 193 13.71 -1.62 -6.18
CA TYR A 193 13.80 -0.23 -5.71
C TYR A 193 14.75 -0.04 -4.51
N LEU A 194 15.19 -1.15 -3.87
CA LEU A 194 16.21 -1.13 -2.80
C LEU A 194 17.51 -1.79 -3.26
N PRO A 195 18.68 -1.28 -2.82
CA PRO A 195 19.96 -1.86 -3.18
C PRO A 195 20.15 -3.26 -2.56
N ASP A 196 21.09 -4.01 -3.12
CA ASP A 196 21.55 -5.26 -2.52
C ASP A 196 22.21 -5.02 -1.15
N PRO A 197 22.07 -5.98 -0.20
CA PRO A 197 22.73 -5.83 1.08
C PRO A 197 24.23 -5.98 0.83
N PRO A 198 25.08 -5.38 1.68
CA PRO A 198 26.52 -5.61 1.59
C PRO A 198 26.82 -7.12 1.64
N PRO A 199 27.81 -7.62 0.88
CA PRO A 199 28.17 -9.03 0.89
C PRO A 199 28.54 -9.45 2.32
N SER A 200 28.06 -10.61 2.76
CA SER A 200 28.33 -11.11 4.11
C SER A 200 29.84 -11.23 4.33
N THR A 201 30.39 -10.45 5.26
CA THR A 201 31.78 -10.58 5.66
C THR A 201 31.95 -11.91 6.39
N THR A 202 32.43 -12.92 5.66
CA THR A 202 32.82 -14.18 6.28
C THR A 202 34.07 -13.89 7.11
N THR A 203 33.89 -13.63 8.41
CA THR A 203 35.01 -13.58 9.33
C THR A 203 35.47 -15.02 9.49
N THR A 204 36.69 -15.30 9.02
CA THR A 204 37.34 -16.62 9.11
C THR A 204 37.95 -16.83 10.49
#